data_AF-A0A2R4JLU5-F1
#
_entry.id   AF-A0A2R4JLU5-F1
#
_cell.length_a   1.000
_cell.length_b   1.000
_cell.length_c   1.000
_cell.angle_alpha   90.00
_cell.angle_beta   90.00
_cell.angle_gamma   90.00
#
_symmetry.space_group_name_H-M   'P 1'
#
loop_
_entity.id
_entity.type
_entity.pdbx_description
1 polymer ?
#
loop_
_entity_poly.entity_id
_entity_poly.type
_entity_poly.pdbx_seq_one_letter_code
_entity_poly.pdbx_strand_id
1 'polypeptide(L)'
;MGTGAERARSTTVRRLTAALAVLIAAAVLAVAVPGSAQAATASSCTGRKVRTLSFPAGSVLIYRDGGVVCAVTVQKRPGVKRLVSVSVQARGLVAVRKSRMDARSSPVAKTYAGHRRVRVTAAVGSVSYRSGWFLC
;
A
#
# COMPACT_ATOMS: atom_id res chain seq x y z
N MET A 1 -34.67 31.32 -57.67
CA MET A 1 -34.87 30.29 -56.64
C MET A 1 -33.75 29.26 -56.70
N GLY A 2 -33.22 28.81 -55.54
CA GLY A 2 -32.41 27.57 -55.39
C GLY A 2 -30.90 27.76 -55.20
N THR A 3 -30.43 28.31 -54.07
CA THR A 3 -29.89 27.62 -52.85
C THR A 3 -28.49 27.03 -52.98
N GLY A 4 -27.52 27.67 -52.32
CA GLY A 4 -26.17 27.15 -52.11
C GLY A 4 -26.10 26.09 -51.01
N ALA A 5 -25.25 25.08 -51.20
CA ALA A 5 -24.97 24.05 -50.21
C ALA A 5 -23.62 23.34 -50.49
N GLU A 6 -22.47 24.04 -50.46
CA GLU A 6 -21.16 23.36 -50.61
C GLU A 6 -20.05 23.76 -49.64
N ARG A 7 -20.28 24.63 -48.65
CA ARG A 7 -19.25 25.00 -47.65
C ARG A 7 -19.54 24.47 -46.26
N ALA A 8 -19.59 23.15 -46.07
CA ALA A 8 -19.76 22.60 -44.71
C ALA A 8 -19.25 21.16 -44.50
N ARG A 9 -18.17 20.71 -45.16
CA ARG A 9 -17.72 19.31 -45.00
C ARG A 9 -16.27 19.10 -44.54
N SER A 10 -15.42 20.13 -44.48
CA SER A 10 -13.98 19.94 -44.19
C SER A 10 -13.61 20.08 -42.70
N THR A 11 -14.29 20.93 -41.94
CA THR A 11 -13.91 21.22 -40.55
C THR A 11 -14.31 20.12 -39.55
N THR A 12 -15.34 19.34 -39.88
CA THR A 12 -15.94 18.35 -38.97
C THR A 12 -15.08 17.09 -38.88
N VAL A 13 -14.53 16.61 -39.99
CA VAL A 13 -13.71 15.38 -40.04
C VAL A 13 -12.41 15.53 -39.26
N ARG A 14 -11.80 16.73 -39.32
CA ARG A 14 -10.55 17.03 -38.59
C ARG A 14 -10.76 17.13 -37.07
N ARG A 15 -11.95 17.56 -36.64
CA ARG A 15 -12.30 17.60 -35.20
C ARG A 15 -12.60 16.22 -34.65
N LEU A 16 -13.24 15.36 -35.44
CA LEU A 16 -13.55 13.99 -35.05
C LEU A 16 -12.30 13.12 -34.91
N THR A 17 -11.33 13.28 -35.82
CA THR A 17 -10.04 12.56 -35.75
C THR A 17 -9.17 13.02 -34.58
N ALA A 18 -9.14 14.33 -34.29
CA ALA A 18 -8.45 14.86 -33.12
C ALA A 18 -9.10 14.40 -31.80
N ALA A 19 -10.44 14.38 -31.74
CA ALA A 19 -11.18 13.89 -30.57
C ALA A 19 -10.92 12.40 -30.32
N LEU A 20 -10.86 11.59 -31.39
CA LEU A 20 -10.57 10.17 -31.28
C LEU A 20 -9.12 9.91 -30.82
N ALA A 21 -8.16 10.68 -31.30
CA ALA A 21 -6.76 10.59 -30.85
C ALA A 21 -6.59 10.95 -29.37
N VAL A 22 -7.29 11.97 -28.88
CA VAL A 22 -7.30 12.35 -27.46
C VAL A 22 -7.95 11.26 -26.61
N LEU A 23 -9.04 10.64 -27.08
CA LEU A 23 -9.71 9.54 -26.38
C LEU A 23 -8.82 8.29 -26.28
N ILE A 24 -8.08 7.95 -27.33
CA ILE A 24 -7.14 6.81 -27.30
C ILE A 24 -5.96 7.11 -26.37
N ALA A 25 -5.41 8.33 -26.39
CA ALA A 25 -4.35 8.72 -25.47
C ALA A 25 -4.79 8.67 -23.99
N ALA A 26 -6.04 9.07 -23.70
CA ALA A 26 -6.61 8.96 -22.36
C ALA A 26 -6.83 7.51 -21.91
N ALA A 27 -7.23 6.62 -22.83
CA ALA A 27 -7.43 5.20 -22.54
C ALA A 27 -6.11 4.48 -22.20
N VAL A 28 -4.99 4.86 -22.84
CA VAL A 28 -3.67 4.25 -22.56
C VAL A 28 -3.13 4.66 -21.19
N LEU A 29 -3.41 5.89 -20.72
CA LEU A 29 -2.98 6.33 -19.39
C LEU A 29 -3.73 5.64 -18.23
N ALA A 30 -4.90 5.04 -18.50
CA ALA A 30 -5.70 4.38 -17.46
C ALA A 30 -5.18 2.98 -17.06
N VAL A 31 -4.24 2.39 -17.83
CA VAL A 31 -3.77 1.00 -17.62
C VAL A 31 -2.51 0.90 -16.75
N ALA A 32 -2.02 2.02 -16.21
CA ALA A 32 -0.88 2.03 -15.28
C ALA A 32 -1.30 2.36 -13.83
N VAL A 33 -2.41 1.78 -13.36
CA VAL A 33 -2.70 1.79 -11.92
C VAL A 33 -2.10 0.51 -11.34
N PRO A 34 -1.01 0.58 -10.53
CA PRO A 34 -0.62 -0.56 -9.73
C PRO A 34 -1.82 -0.89 -8.83
N GLY A 35 -2.44 -2.04 -9.10
CA GLY A 35 -3.55 -2.60 -8.33
C GLY A 35 -3.12 -2.88 -6.90
N SER A 36 -3.11 -1.84 -6.09
CA SER A 36 -2.83 -1.91 -4.68
C SER A 36 -4.18 -1.89 -3.97
N ALA A 37 -4.80 -3.06 -3.86
CA ALA A 37 -5.96 -3.30 -3.02
C ALA A 37 -5.55 -3.11 -1.54
N GLN A 38 -5.44 -1.85 -1.11
CA GLN A 38 -5.14 -1.48 0.27
C GLN A 38 -6.44 -1.12 0.98
N ALA A 39 -7.19 -2.16 1.36
CA ALA A 39 -8.28 -2.01 2.32
C ALA A 39 -7.71 -1.66 3.70
N ALA A 40 -7.74 -0.37 4.07
CA ALA A 40 -7.96 0.19 5.42
C ALA A 40 -7.45 1.64 5.48
N THR A 41 -8.25 2.56 4.96
CA THR A 41 -8.09 4.02 5.12
C THR A 41 -8.39 4.42 6.56
N ALA A 42 -7.35 4.57 7.39
CA ALA A 42 -7.24 5.43 8.59
C ALA A 42 -6.01 5.11 9.47
N SER A 43 -5.35 3.96 9.28
CA SER A 43 -4.25 3.47 10.14
C SER A 43 -3.09 2.87 9.33
N SER A 44 -2.82 3.41 8.15
CA SER A 44 -1.77 2.92 7.27
C SER A 44 -0.40 3.46 7.67
N CYS A 45 0.63 2.64 7.48
CA CYS A 45 2.00 3.12 7.45
C CYS A 45 2.18 4.09 6.27
N THR A 46 2.79 5.23 6.54
CA THR A 46 3.26 6.16 5.51
C THR A 46 4.55 5.63 4.89
N GLY A 47 4.83 6.01 3.64
CA GLY A 47 6.05 5.65 2.93
C GLY A 47 5.94 4.41 2.03
N ARG A 48 7.10 3.95 1.54
CA ARG A 48 7.20 2.82 0.61
C ARG A 48 7.17 1.50 1.35
N LYS A 49 6.36 0.54 0.89
CA LYS A 49 6.41 -0.85 1.37
C LYS A 49 7.75 -1.47 0.95
N VAL A 50 8.61 -1.78 1.91
CA VAL A 50 9.96 -2.34 1.67
C VAL A 50 9.99 -3.86 1.84
N ARG A 51 9.11 -4.41 2.67
CA ARG A 51 9.10 -5.85 2.93
C ARG A 51 7.74 -6.36 3.41
N THR A 52 7.45 -7.60 3.06
CA THR A 52 6.34 -8.37 3.63
C THR A 52 6.91 -9.64 4.24
N LEU A 53 6.59 -9.91 5.51
CA LEU A 53 7.02 -11.12 6.22
C LEU A 53 5.79 -11.96 6.53
N SER A 54 5.64 -13.10 5.86
CA SER A 54 4.49 -13.99 6.04
C SER A 54 4.77 -15.06 7.10
N PHE A 55 3.75 -15.44 7.86
CA PHE A 55 3.78 -16.49 8.86
C PHE A 55 2.41 -17.20 8.92
N PRO A 56 2.26 -18.37 9.59
CA PRO A 56 1.05 -19.19 9.46
C PRO A 56 -0.28 -18.46 9.77
N ALA A 57 -0.27 -17.52 10.71
CA ALA A 57 -1.46 -16.79 11.14
C ALA A 57 -1.65 -15.42 10.45
N GLY A 58 -0.70 -14.94 9.65
CA GLY A 58 -0.78 -13.60 9.07
C GLY A 58 0.47 -13.17 8.31
N SER A 59 0.53 -11.87 8.04
CA SER A 59 1.68 -11.23 7.41
C SER A 59 1.99 -9.92 8.11
N VAL A 60 3.26 -9.55 8.18
CA VAL A 60 3.71 -8.25 8.66
C VAL A 60 4.12 -7.41 7.47
N LEU A 61 3.46 -6.26 7.31
CA LEU A 61 3.78 -5.30 6.27
C LEU A 61 4.72 -4.25 6.86
N ILE A 62 5.86 -4.05 6.21
CA ILE A 62 6.92 -3.14 6.67
C ILE A 62 7.11 -2.06 5.62
N TYR A 63 7.07 -0.83 6.08
CA TYR A 63 7.19 0.38 5.29
C TYR A 63 8.35 1.23 5.79
N ARG A 64 8.95 1.99 4.88
CA ARG A 64 10.02 2.92 5.17
C ARG A 64 9.69 4.28 4.57
N ASP A 65 9.90 5.32 5.37
CA ASP A 65 9.81 6.72 4.99
C ASP A 65 11.04 7.44 5.53
N GLY A 66 11.98 7.74 4.63
CA GLY A 66 13.30 8.25 5.01
C GLY A 66 14.02 7.36 6.05
N GLY A 67 14.24 7.89 7.25
CA GLY A 67 14.86 7.18 8.37
C GLY A 67 13.88 6.43 9.29
N VAL A 68 12.58 6.52 9.05
CA VAL A 68 11.54 5.92 9.90
C VAL A 68 11.05 4.61 9.31
N VAL A 69 10.95 3.59 10.15
CA VAL A 69 10.39 2.28 9.80
C VAL A 69 9.06 2.11 10.51
N CYS A 70 8.09 1.62 9.76
CA CYS A 70 6.72 1.40 10.20
C CYS A 70 6.33 -0.05 9.93
N ALA A 71 5.68 -0.71 10.88
CA ALA A 71 5.17 -2.06 10.69
C ALA A 71 3.74 -2.23 11.21
N VAL A 72 3.00 -3.10 10.52
CA VAL A 72 1.65 -3.52 10.88
C VAL A 72 1.49 -5.02 10.62
N THR A 73 0.91 -5.73 11.58
CA THR A 73 0.55 -7.15 11.42
C THR A 73 -0.87 -7.24 10.89
N VAL A 74 -1.08 -8.03 9.84
CA VAL A 74 -2.37 -8.33 9.21
C VAL A 74 -2.67 -9.80 9.37
N GLN A 75 -3.89 -10.13 9.78
CA GLN A 75 -4.34 -11.51 9.95
C GLN A 75 -4.55 -12.18 8.59
N LYS A 76 -4.15 -13.45 8.47
CA LYS A 76 -4.35 -14.23 7.24
C LYS A 76 -5.83 -14.49 6.96
N ARG A 77 -6.61 -14.72 8.02
CA ARG A 77 -8.05 -14.97 7.97
C ARG A 77 -8.75 -13.90 8.80
N PRO A 78 -9.18 -12.79 8.19
CA PRO A 78 -9.91 -11.76 8.91
C PRO A 78 -11.30 -12.25 9.33
N GLY A 79 -11.89 -11.63 10.34
CA GLY A 79 -13.28 -11.87 10.78
C GLY A 79 -13.42 -12.33 12.23
N VAL A 80 -12.42 -13.04 12.77
CA VAL A 80 -12.38 -13.40 14.20
C VAL A 80 -11.52 -12.39 14.96
N LYS A 81 -12.07 -11.80 16.02
CA LYS A 81 -11.28 -10.92 16.90
C LYS A 81 -10.21 -11.74 17.62
N ARG A 82 -8.95 -11.37 17.40
CA ARG A 82 -7.78 -11.98 18.06
C ARG A 82 -6.89 -10.88 18.61
N LEU A 83 -6.06 -11.24 19.59
CA LEU A 83 -5.00 -10.34 20.02
C LEU A 83 -3.97 -10.26 18.89
N VAL A 84 -3.90 -9.12 18.21
CA VAL A 84 -2.93 -8.87 17.14
C VAL A 84 -1.89 -7.90 17.66
N SER A 85 -0.61 -8.24 17.49
CA SER A 85 0.49 -7.41 17.95
C SER A 85 1.61 -7.30 16.94
N VAL A 86 2.35 -6.20 17.06
CA VAL A 86 3.54 -5.90 16.29
C VAL A 86 4.56 -5.25 17.21
N SER A 87 5.82 -5.57 17.01
CA SER A 87 6.94 -4.92 17.67
C SER A 87 8.04 -4.66 16.66
N VAL A 88 8.53 -3.43 16.64
CA VAL A 88 9.63 -3.01 15.78
C VAL A 88 10.78 -2.55 16.66
N GLN A 89 11.96 -3.06 16.38
CA GLN A 89 13.17 -2.70 17.11
C GLN A 89 14.27 -2.37 16.12
N ALA A 90 14.74 -1.13 16.13
CA ALA A 90 16.01 -0.78 15.52
C ALA A 90 17.15 -1.19 16.46
N ARG A 91 18.24 -1.71 15.90
CA ARG A 91 19.38 -2.20 16.71
C ARG A 91 19.95 -1.07 17.56
N GLY A 92 20.15 -1.34 18.86
CA GLY A 92 20.59 -0.33 19.83
C GLY A 92 19.49 0.60 20.36
N LEU A 93 18.23 0.41 19.95
CA LEU A 93 17.07 1.12 20.51
C LEU A 93 16.11 0.16 21.22
N VAL A 94 15.27 0.74 22.09
CA VAL A 94 14.17 0.05 22.74
C VAL A 94 13.12 -0.36 21.71
N ALA A 95 12.57 -1.56 21.86
CA ALA A 95 11.55 -2.07 20.98
C ALA A 95 10.20 -1.34 21.20
N VAL A 96 9.60 -0.84 20.13
CA VAL A 96 8.26 -0.25 20.16
C VAL A 96 7.25 -1.37 19.91
N ARG A 97 6.47 -1.74 20.93
CA ARG A 97 5.43 -2.78 20.84
C ARG A 97 4.04 -2.17 20.88
N LYS A 98 3.14 -2.67 20.03
CA LYS A 98 1.73 -2.31 19.98
C LYS A 98 0.87 -3.56 19.83
N SER A 99 -0.30 -3.55 20.45
CA SER A 99 -1.26 -4.66 20.40
C SER A 99 -2.69 -4.18 20.57
N ARG A 100 -3.65 -4.91 19.99
CA ARG A 100 -5.09 -4.68 20.12
C ARG A 100 -5.85 -5.99 19.85
N MET A 101 -7.03 -6.15 20.45
CA MET A 101 -8.01 -7.13 20.01
C MET A 101 -8.69 -6.64 18.74
N ASP A 102 -8.38 -7.25 17.60
CA ASP A 102 -8.88 -6.81 16.29
C ASP A 102 -9.17 -8.01 15.39
N ALA A 103 -10.02 -7.84 14.39
CA ALA A 103 -10.40 -8.89 13.44
C ALA A 103 -9.60 -8.83 12.13
N ARG A 104 -8.76 -7.82 11.93
CA ARG A 104 -8.00 -7.57 10.70
C ARG A 104 -6.52 -7.30 10.97
N SER A 105 -6.17 -6.35 11.83
CA SER A 105 -4.78 -5.90 11.96
C SER A 105 -4.40 -5.34 13.33
N SER A 106 -3.10 -5.26 13.58
CA SER A 106 -2.57 -4.59 14.77
C SER A 106 -2.61 -3.06 14.61
N PRO A 107 -2.49 -2.29 15.70
CA PRO A 107 -2.08 -0.91 15.59
C PRO A 107 -0.70 -0.81 14.94
N VAL A 108 -0.39 0.37 14.42
CA VAL A 108 0.89 0.64 13.78
C VAL A 108 1.99 0.85 14.83
N ALA A 109 3.13 0.19 14.66
CA ALA A 109 4.36 0.51 15.39
C ALA A 109 5.36 1.21 14.47
N LYS A 110 5.91 2.34 14.93
CA LYS A 110 6.91 3.14 14.21
C LYS A 110 8.14 3.34 15.08
N THR A 111 9.32 3.32 14.46
CA THR A 111 10.58 3.68 15.13
C THR A 111 11.56 4.26 14.11
N TYR A 112 12.44 5.15 14.54
CA TYR A 112 13.53 5.63 13.71
C TYR A 112 14.63 4.58 13.62
N ALA A 113 15.00 4.19 12.40
CA ALA A 113 16.03 3.19 12.13
C ALA A 113 17.26 3.77 11.44
N GLY A 114 17.15 4.83 10.62
CA GLY A 114 18.26 5.34 9.81
C GLY A 114 18.89 4.22 8.97
N HIS A 115 20.17 3.93 9.21
CA HIS A 115 20.92 2.82 8.57
C HIS A 115 21.06 1.57 9.46
N ARG A 116 20.38 1.54 10.60
CA ARG A 116 20.47 0.43 11.55
C ARG A 116 19.67 -0.77 11.05
N ARG A 117 20.14 -1.98 11.40
CA ARG A 117 19.33 -3.19 11.19
C ARG A 117 18.10 -3.15 12.10
N VAL A 118 16.98 -3.62 11.58
CA VAL A 118 15.70 -3.70 12.27
C VAL A 118 15.32 -5.16 12.49
N ARG A 119 14.72 -5.43 13.64
CA ARG A 119 14.05 -6.68 13.97
C ARG A 119 12.58 -6.42 14.17
N VAL A 120 11.75 -7.30 13.64
CA VAL A 120 10.29 -7.21 13.75
C VAL A 120 9.75 -8.48 14.38
N THR A 121 8.89 -8.32 15.36
CA THR A 121 8.14 -9.42 15.97
C THR A 121 6.66 -9.17 15.76
N ALA A 122 5.90 -10.20 15.43
CA ALA A 122 4.46 -10.14 15.26
C ALA A 122 3.79 -11.31 15.94
N ALA A 123 2.54 -11.13 16.33
CA ALA A 123 1.71 -12.22 16.82
C ALA A 123 0.24 -12.00 16.48
N VAL A 124 -0.47 -13.10 16.23
CA VAL A 124 -1.91 -13.16 16.03
C VAL A 124 -2.43 -14.33 16.88
N GLY A 125 -3.12 -14.02 17.97
CA GLY A 125 -3.49 -15.02 18.98
C GLY A 125 -2.24 -15.65 19.61
N SER A 126 -2.21 -16.98 19.67
CA SER A 126 -1.06 -17.76 20.19
C SER A 126 0.10 -17.92 19.20
N VAL A 127 -0.11 -17.60 17.92
CA VAL A 127 0.91 -17.78 16.88
C VAL A 127 1.75 -16.52 16.77
N SER A 128 3.06 -16.67 16.95
CA SER A 128 4.01 -15.57 16.84
C SER A 128 5.08 -15.83 15.78
N TYR A 129 5.67 -14.75 15.31
CA TYR A 129 6.76 -14.75 14.36
C TYR A 129 7.78 -13.68 14.77
N ARG A 130 9.06 -14.03 14.73
CA ARG A 130 10.16 -13.11 14.97
C ARG A 130 11.11 -13.20 13.78
N SER A 131 11.37 -12.06 13.16
CA SER A 131 12.39 -11.97 12.13
C SER A 131 13.79 -11.91 12.72
N GLY A 132 14.79 -12.22 11.88
CA GLY A 132 16.17 -11.83 12.14
C GLY A 132 16.36 -10.31 12.03
N TRP A 133 17.60 -9.87 12.16
CA TRP A 133 17.97 -8.48 11.88
C TRP A 133 18.14 -8.27 10.37
N PHE A 134 17.46 -7.28 9.80
CA PHE A 134 17.56 -6.95 8.37
C PHE A 134 17.67 -5.44 8.16
N LEU A 135 18.12 -5.02 6.98
CA LEU A 135 18.10 -3.61 6.57
C LEU A 135 16.76 -3.29 5.88
N CYS A 136 16.18 -2.14 6.19
CA CYS A 136 14.97 -1.62 5.55
C CYS A 136 15.29 -0.72 4.37
#